data_AF-A0AAW5UWS2-F1
#
_entry.id   AF-A0AAW5UWS2-F1
#
_cell.length_a   1.000
_cell.length_b   1.000
_cell.length_c   1.000
_cell.angle_alpha   90.00
_cell.angle_beta   90.00
_cell.angle_gamma   90.00
#
_symmetry.space_group_name_H-M   'P 1'
#
loop_
_entity.id
_entity.type
_entity.pdbx_description
1 polymer ?
#
loop_
_entity_poly.entity_id
_entity_poly.type
_entity_poly.pdbx_seq_one_letter_code
_entity_poly.pdbx_strand_id
1 'polypeptide(L)'
;MDWLKLNVSLAKRFFGKQGRWAIAIDPSYISKAGKKTPHIGRFWSGCAQSVKHGLEIMGIGLIDIDAKDCMMLKAHQSLSNKELSLRSKTMVDFYISVIKRYRKELLKLSTLIVADAYFSTSTFVNGIKKEGFSLISRFRDNACLFYVYAGPRTGKRGRPKTKDGKIDMKNLDLTRMEKMEMKDIEGTAYTLIAYSKALRCKVRLVIWQMPNGKKKLFFSTDTSLSGEEVLLYYRTRFQIEFCFRDAKGYTGLMDCQARDKWKLDFAFNASFTSLNVAKVTMKEMGMEYSMSSFKSLMTNIYLVKRIFKASGYTPNRTLISKIFKDLSCLQRTAA
;
A
#
# COMPACT_ATOMS: atom_id res chain seq x y z
N MET A 1 13.33 -19.51 0.24
CA MET A 1 11.88 -19.39 0.52
C MET A 1 11.31 -18.29 -0.35
N ASP A 2 10.26 -18.58 -1.12
CA ASP A 2 9.59 -17.58 -1.95
C ASP A 2 8.50 -16.86 -1.14
N TRP A 3 8.89 -15.72 -0.55
CA TRP A 3 8.01 -14.90 0.29
C TRP A 3 6.80 -14.37 -0.46
N LEU A 4 6.98 -13.97 -1.72
CA LEU A 4 5.90 -13.39 -2.53
C LEU A 4 4.82 -14.46 -2.77
N LYS A 5 5.22 -15.64 -3.23
CA LYS A 5 4.27 -16.73 -3.49
C LYS A 5 3.51 -17.16 -2.22
N LEU A 6 4.20 -17.26 -1.09
CA LEU A 6 3.56 -17.57 0.20
C LEU A 6 2.54 -16.51 0.60
N ASN A 7 2.93 -15.24 0.56
CA ASN A 7 2.04 -14.15 0.97
C ASN A 7 0.87 -13.96 0.00
N VAL A 8 1.05 -14.24 -1.30
CA VAL A 8 -0.06 -14.31 -2.26
C VAL A 8 -1.04 -15.41 -1.88
N SER A 9 -0.56 -16.58 -1.46
CA SER A 9 -1.42 -17.66 -1.00
C SER A 9 -2.20 -17.26 0.25
N LEU A 10 -1.56 -16.59 1.21
CA LEU A 10 -2.23 -16.07 2.41
C LEU A 10 -3.25 -14.99 2.07
N ALA A 11 -2.91 -14.08 1.15
CA ALA A 11 -3.82 -13.03 0.70
C ALA A 11 -5.06 -13.61 0.02
N LYS A 12 -4.91 -14.64 -0.83
CA LYS A 12 -6.04 -15.34 -1.45
C LYS A 12 -6.87 -16.14 -0.44
N ARG A 13 -6.25 -16.67 0.61
CA ARG A 13 -6.98 -17.31 1.71
C ARG A 13 -7.77 -16.30 2.55
N PHE A 14 -7.22 -15.10 2.72
CA PHE A 14 -7.86 -14.01 3.47
C PHE A 14 -8.96 -13.31 2.67
N PHE A 15 -8.70 -12.86 1.45
CA PHE A 15 -9.67 -12.12 0.61
C PHE A 15 -10.60 -13.01 -0.22
N GLY A 16 -10.19 -14.25 -0.49
CA GLY A 16 -10.84 -15.11 -1.47
C GLY A 16 -10.04 -15.20 -2.77
N LYS A 17 -10.60 -15.91 -3.77
CA LYS A 17 -9.90 -16.20 -5.03
C LYS A 17 -9.94 -15.05 -6.04
N GLN A 18 -10.88 -14.13 -5.88
CA GLN A 18 -11.11 -12.97 -6.73
C GLN A 18 -11.61 -11.82 -5.86
N GLY A 19 -11.37 -10.59 -6.31
CA GLY A 19 -11.81 -9.39 -5.63
C GLY A 19 -11.38 -8.16 -6.42
N ARG A 20 -11.82 -6.98 -5.97
CA ARG A 20 -11.43 -5.71 -6.56
C ARG A 20 -10.07 -5.29 -6.00
N TRP A 21 -9.02 -5.88 -6.56
CA TRP A 21 -7.67 -5.79 -6.04
C TRP A 21 -6.82 -4.71 -6.70
N ALA A 22 -5.93 -4.12 -5.91
CA ALA A 22 -4.83 -3.33 -6.43
C ALA A 22 -3.55 -3.55 -5.63
N ILE A 23 -2.40 -3.29 -6.26
CA ILE A 23 -1.09 -3.39 -5.64
C ILE A 23 -0.77 -2.06 -4.96
N ALA A 24 -0.78 -2.05 -3.63
CA ALA A 24 -0.33 -0.89 -2.86
C ALA A 24 1.20 -0.89 -2.76
N ILE A 25 1.83 0.25 -2.97
CA ILE A 25 3.26 0.44 -2.73
C ILE A 25 3.49 1.61 -1.79
N ASP A 26 4.39 1.42 -0.82
CA ASP A 26 4.79 2.50 0.07
C ASP A 26 6.19 2.22 0.65
N PRO A 27 7.11 3.20 0.64
CA PRO A 27 8.33 3.10 1.41
C PRO A 27 8.08 3.32 2.90
N SER A 28 8.75 2.55 3.75
CA SER A 28 8.72 2.71 5.20
C SER A 28 10.11 2.75 5.79
N TYR A 29 10.34 3.76 6.63
CA TYR A 29 11.56 3.89 7.41
C TYR A 29 11.66 2.79 8.49
N ILE A 30 12.85 2.20 8.59
CA ILE A 30 13.23 1.22 9.60
C ILE A 30 14.42 1.79 10.40
N SER A 31 14.22 1.95 11.70
CA SER A 31 15.27 2.47 12.58
C SER A 31 16.46 1.52 12.64
N LYS A 32 17.67 2.05 12.46
CA LYS A 32 18.89 1.26 12.53
C LYS A 32 20.08 2.12 12.93
N ALA A 33 20.82 1.68 13.95
CA ALA A 33 22.04 2.34 14.39
C ALA A 33 23.29 1.79 13.66
N GLY A 34 24.39 2.54 13.74
CA GLY A 34 25.69 2.16 13.19
C GLY A 34 25.83 2.45 11.69
N LYS A 35 26.98 2.03 11.12
CA LYS A 35 27.37 2.36 9.73
C LYS A 35 27.67 1.14 8.86
N LYS A 36 27.69 -0.06 9.44
CA LYS A 36 28.11 -1.32 8.78
C LYS A 36 26.95 -2.14 8.21
N THR A 37 25.71 -1.65 8.31
CA THR A 37 24.55 -2.35 7.77
C THR A 37 24.42 -2.04 6.27
N PRO A 38 24.19 -3.03 5.40
CA PRO A 38 23.97 -2.80 3.97
C PRO A 38 22.86 -1.80 3.72
N HIS A 39 23.10 -0.91 2.75
CA HIS A 39 22.15 0.12 2.30
C HIS A 39 21.72 1.14 3.36
N ILE A 40 22.46 1.24 4.46
CA ILE A 40 22.21 2.26 5.47
C ILE A 40 22.42 3.67 4.92
N GLY A 41 21.51 4.56 5.27
CA GLY A 41 21.48 5.90 4.69
C GLY A 41 20.57 6.82 5.49
N ARG A 42 20.09 7.86 4.81
CA ARG A 42 19.18 8.86 5.38
C ARG A 42 17.86 8.83 4.61
N PHE A 43 16.77 8.53 5.31
CA PHE A 43 15.45 8.33 4.73
C PHE A 43 14.39 9.08 5.53
N TRP A 44 13.28 9.43 4.90
CA TRP A 44 12.18 10.16 5.55
C TRP A 44 11.47 9.25 6.57
N SER A 45 11.35 9.71 7.82
CA SER A 45 10.58 9.04 8.86
C SER A 45 9.26 9.76 9.07
N GLY A 46 8.14 9.12 8.70
CA GLY A 46 6.80 9.65 8.92
C GLY A 46 6.49 9.91 10.39
N CYS A 47 6.93 9.04 11.31
CA CYS A 47 6.72 9.25 12.75
C CYS A 47 7.48 10.47 13.29
N ALA A 48 8.66 10.76 12.75
CA ALA A 48 9.49 11.85 13.23
C ALA A 48 9.39 13.13 12.38
N GLN A 49 8.59 13.10 11.31
CA GLN A 49 8.44 14.19 10.33
C GLN A 49 9.78 14.78 9.87
N SER A 50 10.79 13.93 9.73
CA SER A 50 12.16 14.34 9.42
C SER A 50 12.97 13.21 8.79
N VAL A 51 14.02 13.59 8.06
CA VAL A 51 14.97 12.65 7.45
C VAL A 51 15.92 12.12 8.53
N LYS A 52 15.87 10.81 8.79
CA LYS A 52 16.65 10.12 9.83
C LYS A 52 17.63 9.10 9.25
N HIS A 53 18.71 8.87 10.01
CA HIS A 53 19.68 7.82 9.74
C HIS A 53 19.04 6.45 10.01
N GLY A 54 19.05 5.55 9.03
CA GLY A 54 18.47 4.22 9.16
C GLY A 54 18.39 3.49 7.84
N LEU A 55 17.42 2.59 7.73
CA LEU A 55 17.09 1.86 6.51
C LEU A 55 15.71 2.31 5.99
N GLU A 56 15.42 1.96 4.75
CA GLU A 56 14.09 2.04 4.17
C GLU A 56 13.77 0.71 3.49
N ILE A 57 12.51 0.30 3.56
CA ILE A 57 11.98 -0.81 2.80
C ILE A 57 10.83 -0.31 1.92
N MET A 58 10.80 -0.71 0.66
CA MET A 58 9.60 -0.62 -0.17
C MET A 58 8.70 -1.80 0.17
N GLY A 59 7.55 -1.53 0.77
CA GLY A 59 6.48 -2.51 0.95
C GLY A 59 5.65 -2.62 -0.32
N ILE A 60 5.27 -3.85 -0.63
CA ILE A 60 4.31 -4.19 -1.66
C ILE A 60 3.18 -4.92 -0.96
N GLY A 61 1.97 -4.36 -1.01
CA GLY A 61 0.75 -4.92 -0.44
C GLY A 61 -0.29 -5.23 -1.52
N LEU A 62 -1.19 -6.16 -1.23
CA LEU A 62 -2.43 -6.38 -1.97
C LEU A 62 -3.56 -5.76 -1.17
N ILE A 63 -4.21 -4.74 -1.72
CA ILE A 63 -5.42 -4.17 -1.13
C ILE A 63 -6.64 -4.75 -1.81
N ASP A 64 -7.69 -4.96 -1.02
CA ASP A 64 -9.03 -5.30 -1.49
C ASP A 64 -9.99 -4.20 -1.01
N ILE A 65 -10.66 -3.55 -1.96
CA ILE A 65 -11.51 -2.40 -1.63
C ILE A 65 -12.86 -2.79 -1.02
N ASP A 66 -13.32 -4.02 -1.23
CA ASP A 66 -14.55 -4.55 -0.63
C ASP A 66 -14.31 -4.96 0.81
N ALA A 67 -13.20 -5.67 1.06
CA ALA A 67 -12.75 -6.02 2.40
C ALA A 67 -12.21 -4.81 3.18
N LYS A 68 -11.90 -3.69 2.50
CA LYS A 68 -11.28 -2.47 3.04
C LYS A 68 -10.00 -2.76 3.81
N ASP A 69 -9.17 -3.66 3.29
CA ASP A 69 -8.02 -4.20 4.03
C ASP A 69 -6.82 -4.51 3.10
N CYS A 70 -5.65 -4.76 3.68
CA CYS A 70 -4.37 -4.98 3.00
C CYS A 70 -3.65 -6.24 3.50
N MET A 71 -3.06 -7.01 2.58
CA MET A 71 -2.13 -8.12 2.90
C MET A 71 -0.75 -7.81 2.34
N MET A 72 0.31 -7.94 3.16
CA MET A 72 1.66 -7.59 2.73
C MET A 72 2.26 -8.70 1.86
N LEU A 73 2.61 -8.40 0.62
CA LEU A 73 3.14 -9.38 -0.32
C LEU A 73 4.65 -9.54 -0.22
N LYS A 74 5.38 -8.42 -0.17
CA LYS A 74 6.85 -8.41 -0.14
C LYS A 74 7.37 -7.11 0.47
N ALA A 75 8.44 -7.21 1.23
CA ALA A 75 9.29 -6.09 1.59
C ALA A 75 10.61 -6.17 0.85
N HIS A 76 11.05 -5.06 0.25
CA HIS A 76 12.33 -4.96 -0.43
C HIS A 76 13.13 -3.80 0.12
N GLN A 77 14.33 -4.07 0.63
CA GLN A 77 15.20 -3.01 1.18
C GLN A 77 15.64 -2.05 0.07
N SER A 78 15.43 -0.75 0.28
CA SER A 78 15.90 0.32 -0.60
C SER A 78 17.42 0.45 -0.55
N LEU A 79 18.02 0.88 -1.67
CA LEU A 79 19.41 1.32 -1.69
C LEU A 79 19.53 2.70 -1.05
N SER A 80 20.69 3.02 -0.49
CA SER A 80 20.96 4.39 -0.03
C SER A 80 21.08 5.36 -1.20
N ASN A 81 20.79 6.65 -0.97
CA ASN A 81 20.98 7.69 -1.99
C ASN A 81 22.41 7.73 -2.54
N LYS A 82 23.42 7.45 -1.71
CA LYS A 82 24.83 7.37 -2.14
C LYS A 82 25.04 6.25 -3.17
N GLU A 83 24.52 5.06 -2.90
CA GLU A 83 24.63 3.92 -3.81
C GLU A 83 23.84 4.12 -5.11
N LEU A 84 22.70 4.80 -5.03
CA LEU A 84 21.88 5.15 -6.19
C LEU A 84 22.61 6.14 -7.11
N SER A 85 23.20 7.20 -6.53
CA SER A 85 24.00 8.17 -7.28
C SER A 85 25.20 7.52 -7.99
N LEU A 86 25.90 6.59 -7.33
CA LEU A 86 26.99 5.82 -7.94
C LEU A 86 26.55 4.96 -9.12
N ARG A 87 25.26 4.62 -9.21
CA ARG A 87 24.66 3.86 -10.31
C ARG A 87 23.93 4.75 -11.32
N SER A 88 24.03 6.06 -11.18
CA SER A 88 23.27 7.04 -11.98
C SER A 88 21.76 6.76 -11.99
N LYS A 89 21.23 6.31 -10.85
CA LYS A 89 19.80 6.00 -10.67
C LYS A 89 19.18 6.88 -9.60
N THR A 90 17.91 7.16 -9.75
CA THR A 90 17.09 7.79 -8.71
C THR A 90 16.39 6.73 -7.85
N MET A 91 15.82 7.16 -6.71
CA MET A 91 14.98 6.27 -5.90
C MET A 91 13.74 5.79 -6.66
N VAL A 92 13.19 6.65 -7.53
CA VAL A 92 12.07 6.28 -8.42
C VAL A 92 12.48 5.17 -9.38
N ASP A 93 13.67 5.23 -9.98
CA ASP A 93 14.20 4.17 -10.85
C ASP A 93 14.39 2.85 -10.08
N PHE A 94 14.81 2.95 -8.82
CA PHE A 94 14.90 1.80 -7.95
C PHE A 94 13.53 1.16 -7.71
N TYR A 95 12.51 1.92 -7.34
CA TYR A 95 11.14 1.40 -7.15
C TYR A 95 10.57 0.75 -8.41
N ILE A 96 10.77 1.35 -9.58
CA ILE A 96 10.39 0.72 -10.86
C ILE A 96 11.11 -0.62 -11.03
N SER A 97 12.40 -0.69 -10.70
CA SER A 97 13.16 -1.95 -10.82
C SER A 97 12.67 -3.05 -9.88
N VAL A 98 12.17 -2.69 -8.70
CA VAL A 98 11.54 -3.63 -7.75
C VAL A 98 10.21 -4.13 -8.32
N ILE A 99 9.36 -3.26 -8.85
CA ILE A 99 8.09 -3.63 -9.50
C ILE A 99 8.37 -4.56 -10.69
N LYS A 100 9.33 -4.20 -11.55
CA LYS A 100 9.75 -5.01 -12.69
C LYS A 100 10.18 -6.42 -12.26
N ARG A 101 10.92 -6.54 -11.16
CA ARG A 101 11.37 -7.84 -10.62
C ARG A 101 10.21 -8.78 -10.32
N TYR A 102 9.13 -8.27 -9.75
CA TYR A 102 7.98 -9.08 -9.33
C TYR A 102 6.80 -9.03 -10.32
N ARG A 103 6.97 -8.35 -11.45
CA ARG A 103 5.94 -8.07 -12.47
C ARG A 103 5.03 -9.25 -12.77
N LYS A 104 5.61 -10.42 -13.08
CA LYS A 104 4.85 -11.60 -13.53
C LYS A 104 3.83 -12.04 -12.49
N GLU A 105 4.19 -12.05 -11.21
CA GLU A 105 3.28 -12.45 -10.13
C GLU A 105 2.30 -11.34 -9.77
N LEU A 106 2.74 -10.07 -9.79
CA LEU A 106 1.87 -8.94 -9.50
C LEU A 106 0.77 -8.76 -10.56
N LEU A 107 1.08 -8.93 -11.86
CA LEU A 107 0.09 -8.84 -12.93
C LEU A 107 -0.98 -9.93 -12.88
N LYS A 108 -0.72 -11.07 -12.23
CA LYS A 108 -1.74 -12.09 -11.98
C LYS A 108 -2.76 -11.66 -10.92
N LEU A 109 -2.45 -10.63 -10.15
CA LEU A 109 -3.31 -10.12 -9.08
C LEU A 109 -4.05 -8.86 -9.53
N SER A 110 -3.33 -7.90 -10.11
CA SER A 110 -3.93 -6.66 -10.61
C SER A 110 -2.99 -5.92 -11.55
N THR A 111 -3.57 -5.18 -12.51
CA THR A 111 -2.87 -4.20 -13.35
C THR A 111 -2.78 -2.82 -12.69
N LEU A 112 -3.48 -2.61 -11.56
CA LEU A 112 -3.53 -1.34 -10.86
C LEU A 112 -2.48 -1.31 -9.75
N ILE A 113 -1.66 -0.26 -9.77
CA ILE A 113 -0.77 0.12 -8.66
C ILE A 113 -1.36 1.36 -7.99
N VAL A 114 -1.46 1.35 -6.66
CA VAL A 114 -1.88 2.51 -5.88
C VAL A 114 -0.72 3.00 -5.02
N ALA A 115 -0.41 4.29 -5.14
CA ALA A 115 0.75 4.88 -4.48
C ALA A 115 0.48 6.34 -4.07
N ASP A 116 1.26 6.84 -3.11
CA ASP A 116 1.12 8.22 -2.62
C ASP A 116 1.54 9.27 -3.68
N ALA A 117 1.42 10.55 -3.32
CA ALA A 117 1.72 11.66 -4.22
C ALA A 117 3.21 11.77 -4.61
N TYR A 118 4.14 11.13 -3.88
CA TYR A 118 5.56 11.10 -4.25
C TYR A 118 5.76 10.41 -5.61
N PHE A 119 4.94 9.40 -5.92
CA PHE A 119 5.00 8.63 -7.16
C PHE A 119 4.35 9.32 -8.37
N SER A 120 3.74 10.50 -8.19
CA SER A 120 3.07 11.25 -9.25
C SER A 120 4.04 11.98 -10.20
N THR A 121 4.97 11.23 -10.80
CA THR A 121 5.97 11.71 -11.74
C THR A 121 5.87 10.96 -13.07
N SER A 122 6.24 11.63 -14.18
CA SER A 122 6.25 10.97 -15.50
C SER A 122 7.23 9.81 -15.57
N THR A 123 8.38 9.89 -14.89
CA THR A 123 9.35 8.79 -14.80
C THR A 123 8.71 7.54 -14.21
N PHE A 124 8.05 7.67 -13.07
CA PHE A 124 7.38 6.54 -12.41
C PHE A 124 6.24 5.99 -13.27
N VAL A 125 5.32 6.86 -13.71
CA VAL A 125 4.16 6.47 -14.52
C VAL A 125 4.58 5.76 -15.80
N ASN A 126 5.53 6.31 -16.54
CA ASN A 126 6.01 5.68 -17.77
C ASN A 126 6.78 4.38 -17.49
N GLY A 127 7.53 4.33 -16.36
CA GLY A 127 8.26 3.15 -15.92
C GLY A 127 7.34 1.96 -15.67
N ILE A 128 6.30 2.13 -14.84
CA ILE A 128 5.37 1.04 -14.54
C ILE A 128 4.46 0.70 -15.72
N LYS A 129 4.13 1.69 -16.58
CA LYS A 129 3.34 1.47 -17.79
C LYS A 129 4.05 0.53 -18.77
N LYS A 130 5.37 0.64 -18.91
CA LYS A 130 6.18 -0.30 -19.70
C LYS A 130 6.12 -1.73 -19.15
N GLU A 131 5.89 -1.88 -17.85
CA GLU A 131 5.75 -3.18 -17.19
C GLU A 131 4.28 -3.68 -17.17
N GLY A 132 3.34 -2.93 -17.75
CA GLY A 132 1.93 -3.33 -17.89
C GLY A 132 1.00 -2.84 -16.78
N PHE A 133 1.43 -1.87 -15.96
CA PHE A 133 0.62 -1.34 -14.86
C PHE A 133 0.09 0.07 -15.12
N SER A 134 -1.06 0.36 -14.51
CA SER A 134 -1.63 1.71 -14.39
C SER A 134 -1.47 2.23 -12.97
N LEU A 135 -1.31 3.54 -12.81
CA LEU A 135 -1.17 4.20 -11.51
C LEU A 135 -2.49 4.83 -11.07
N ILE A 136 -2.89 4.57 -9.82
CA ILE A 136 -3.83 5.37 -9.05
C ILE A 136 -3.04 6.14 -7.99
N SER A 137 -3.16 7.46 -7.98
CA SER A 137 -2.39 8.30 -7.05
C SER A 137 -3.05 9.67 -6.84
N ARG A 138 -2.33 10.58 -6.20
CA ARG A 138 -2.78 11.95 -5.90
C ARG A 138 -1.80 12.96 -6.44
N PHE A 139 -2.31 13.97 -7.13
CA PHE A 139 -1.52 15.12 -7.52
C PHE A 139 -1.24 16.07 -6.34
N ARG A 140 -0.18 16.87 -6.46
CA ARG A 140 0.02 18.04 -5.60
C ARG A 140 -1.02 19.12 -5.94
N ASP A 141 -1.32 19.97 -4.97
CA ASP A 141 -2.36 21.00 -5.07
C ASP A 141 -2.10 22.01 -6.22
N ASN A 142 -0.86 22.14 -6.71
CA ASN A 142 -0.45 23.02 -7.81
C ASN A 142 -0.33 22.32 -9.18
N ALA A 143 -0.91 21.14 -9.37
CA ALA A 143 -0.78 20.39 -10.61
C ALA A 143 -1.36 21.14 -11.83
N CYS A 144 -0.60 21.12 -12.94
CA CYS A 144 -0.99 21.78 -14.19
C CYS A 144 -1.75 20.79 -15.08
N LEU A 145 -3.08 20.95 -15.11
CA LEU A 145 -4.05 20.07 -15.78
C LEU A 145 -4.80 20.84 -16.87
N PHE A 146 -5.18 20.15 -17.94
CA PHE A 146 -5.87 20.72 -19.09
C PHE A 146 -7.11 19.89 -19.43
N TYR A 147 -8.17 20.54 -19.90
CA TYR A 147 -9.25 19.82 -20.55
C TYR A 147 -8.75 19.16 -21.83
N VAL A 148 -9.34 18.02 -22.18
CA VAL A 148 -9.01 17.31 -23.41
C VAL A 148 -9.78 17.93 -24.57
N TYR A 149 -9.08 18.18 -25.68
CA TYR A 149 -9.72 18.64 -26.90
C TYR A 149 -10.49 17.50 -27.56
N ALA A 150 -11.79 17.68 -27.73
CA ALA A 150 -12.71 16.75 -28.39
C ALA A 150 -13.29 17.28 -29.71
N GLY A 151 -12.87 18.48 -30.15
CA GLY A 151 -13.35 19.08 -31.39
C GLY A 151 -12.76 18.45 -32.66
N PRO A 152 -13.25 18.86 -33.84
CA PRO A 152 -12.78 18.35 -35.12
C PRO A 152 -11.30 18.63 -35.33
N ARG A 153 -10.62 17.77 -36.11
CA ARG A 153 -9.22 18.02 -36.48
C ARG A 153 -9.15 19.33 -37.25
N THR A 154 -8.22 20.20 -36.86
CA THR A 154 -8.06 21.54 -37.45
C THR A 154 -7.59 21.54 -38.90
N GLY A 155 -7.24 20.38 -39.48
CA GLY A 155 -6.72 20.25 -40.85
C GLY A 155 -5.32 20.82 -41.08
N LYS A 156 -4.74 21.50 -40.08
CA LYS A 156 -3.41 22.14 -40.17
C LYS A 156 -2.30 21.08 -40.09
N ARG A 157 -1.21 21.32 -40.85
CA ARG A 157 0.01 20.49 -40.81
C ARG A 157 0.61 20.53 -39.40
N GLY A 158 0.82 19.35 -38.78
CA GLY A 158 1.44 19.21 -37.47
C GLY A 158 0.71 18.25 -36.53
N ARG A 159 1.15 18.20 -35.27
CA ARG A 159 0.54 17.35 -34.24
C ARG A 159 -0.89 17.82 -33.96
N PRO A 160 -1.90 16.93 -34.00
CA PRO A 160 -3.28 17.30 -33.67
C PRO A 160 -3.40 17.98 -32.30
N LYS A 161 -4.30 18.97 -32.19
CA LYS A 161 -4.62 19.63 -30.92
C LYS A 161 -5.16 18.60 -29.94
N THR A 162 -4.56 18.54 -28.75
CA THR A 162 -4.91 17.55 -27.70
C THR A 162 -5.47 18.19 -26.43
N LYS A 163 -5.25 19.50 -26.24
CA LYS A 163 -5.59 20.24 -25.02
C LYS A 163 -6.53 21.39 -25.35
N ASP A 164 -7.45 21.68 -24.45
CA ASP A 164 -8.52 22.64 -24.66
C ASP A 164 -8.72 23.58 -23.47
N GLY A 165 -7.67 24.35 -23.18
CA GLY A 165 -7.63 25.24 -22.02
C GLY A 165 -7.11 24.54 -20.75
N LYS A 166 -6.50 25.35 -19.88
CA LYS A 166 -6.05 24.89 -18.56
C LYS A 166 -7.27 24.81 -17.63
N ILE A 167 -7.30 23.80 -16.76
CA ILE A 167 -8.31 23.72 -15.70
C ILE A 167 -7.96 24.78 -14.65
N ASP A 168 -8.83 25.78 -14.48
CA ASP A 168 -8.71 26.76 -13.40
C ASP A 168 -9.27 26.18 -12.10
N MET A 169 -8.39 25.84 -11.16
CA MET A 169 -8.77 25.27 -9.86
C MET A 169 -9.50 26.27 -8.95
N LYS A 170 -9.46 27.57 -9.25
CA LYS A 170 -10.23 28.58 -8.51
C LYS A 170 -11.67 28.62 -9.01
N ASN A 171 -11.85 28.69 -10.33
CA ASN A 171 -13.14 28.76 -11.00
C ASN A 171 -13.32 27.53 -11.90
N LEU A 172 -13.81 26.43 -11.32
CA LEU A 172 -14.04 25.20 -12.08
C LEU A 172 -15.23 25.38 -13.04
N ASP A 173 -15.04 24.95 -14.27
CA ASP A 173 -16.12 24.84 -15.25
C ASP A 173 -16.85 23.51 -15.03
N LEU A 174 -17.91 23.57 -14.23
CA LEU A 174 -18.69 22.39 -13.83
C LEU A 174 -19.45 21.76 -15.01
N THR A 175 -19.66 22.49 -16.11
CA THR A 175 -20.34 21.96 -17.32
C THR A 175 -19.53 20.87 -18.02
N ARG A 176 -18.22 20.83 -17.77
CA ARG A 176 -17.28 19.85 -18.35
C ARG A 176 -16.95 18.71 -17.39
N MET A 177 -17.67 18.61 -16.28
CA MET A 177 -17.40 17.66 -15.21
C MET A 177 -18.65 16.90 -14.81
N GLU A 178 -18.46 15.64 -14.44
CA GLU A 178 -19.50 14.83 -13.83
C GLU A 178 -19.42 14.99 -12.31
N LYS A 179 -20.53 15.39 -11.68
CA LYS A 179 -20.63 15.44 -10.21
C LYS A 179 -20.76 14.03 -9.66
N MET A 180 -19.99 13.72 -8.63
CA MET A 180 -20.01 12.41 -7.96
C MET A 180 -20.80 12.48 -6.65
N GLU A 181 -21.52 11.40 -6.34
CA GLU A 181 -22.14 11.23 -5.04
C GLU A 181 -21.12 10.73 -4.02
N MET A 182 -20.92 11.50 -2.95
CA MET A 182 -20.00 11.15 -1.88
C MET A 182 -20.80 10.57 -0.71
N LYS A 183 -20.72 9.25 -0.52
CA LYS A 183 -21.24 8.59 0.69
C LYS A 183 -20.20 8.71 1.81
N ASP A 184 -20.66 9.10 2.99
CA ASP A 184 -19.89 9.11 4.25
C ASP A 184 -18.69 10.06 4.29
N ILE A 185 -18.62 11.07 3.41
CA ILE A 185 -17.60 12.11 3.45
C ILE A 185 -18.18 13.47 3.09
N GLU A 186 -17.91 14.48 3.91
CA GLU A 186 -18.28 15.86 3.62
C GLU A 186 -17.53 16.43 2.40
N GLY A 187 -18.21 17.29 1.65
CA GLY A 187 -17.67 17.95 0.46
C GLY A 187 -18.27 17.45 -0.84
N THR A 188 -17.82 18.02 -1.95
CA THR A 188 -18.32 17.67 -3.30
C THR A 188 -17.18 17.16 -4.16
N ALA A 189 -17.38 16.05 -4.86
CA ALA A 189 -16.39 15.51 -5.79
C ALA A 189 -16.89 15.62 -7.23
N TYR A 190 -15.94 15.85 -8.14
CA TYR A 190 -16.17 15.92 -9.57
C TYR A 190 -15.16 15.05 -10.30
N THR A 191 -15.59 14.39 -11.38
CA THR A 191 -14.72 13.56 -12.22
C THR A 191 -14.76 14.01 -13.68
N LEU A 192 -13.63 13.86 -14.36
CA LEU A 192 -13.48 14.06 -15.80
C LEU A 192 -12.23 13.36 -16.34
N ILE A 193 -12.11 13.27 -17.67
CA ILE A 193 -10.83 12.97 -18.31
C ILE A 193 -10.05 14.27 -18.53
N ALA A 194 -8.88 14.37 -17.90
CA ALA A 194 -8.00 15.53 -18.02
C ALA A 194 -6.64 15.12 -18.61
N TYR A 195 -5.94 16.08 -19.23
CA TYR A 195 -4.55 15.90 -19.63
C TYR A 195 -3.62 16.46 -18.55
N SER A 196 -2.72 15.63 -18.02
CA SER A 196 -1.68 16.05 -17.09
C SER A 196 -0.42 16.50 -17.81
N LYS A 197 0.00 17.76 -17.61
CA LYS A 197 1.26 18.27 -18.18
C LYS A 197 2.48 17.57 -17.58
N ALA A 198 2.45 17.29 -16.27
CA ALA A 198 3.54 16.65 -15.55
C ALA A 198 3.76 15.19 -15.99
N LEU A 199 2.66 14.43 -16.16
CA LEU A 199 2.72 13.03 -16.58
C LEU A 199 2.79 12.85 -18.11
N ARG A 200 2.39 13.87 -18.87
CA ARG A 200 2.28 13.87 -20.34
C ARG A 200 1.30 12.81 -20.89
N CYS A 201 0.22 12.55 -20.16
CA CYS A 201 -0.84 11.62 -20.55
C CYS A 201 -2.23 12.12 -20.13
N LYS A 202 -3.27 11.48 -20.68
CA LYS A 202 -4.64 11.59 -20.18
C LYS A 202 -4.79 10.78 -18.91
N VAL A 203 -5.62 11.26 -17.98
CA VAL A 203 -5.92 10.62 -16.71
C VAL A 203 -7.41 10.75 -16.40
N ARG A 204 -7.99 9.77 -15.72
CA ARG A 204 -9.23 9.95 -14.97
C ARG A 204 -8.90 10.81 -13.77
N LEU A 205 -9.39 12.04 -13.72
CA LEU A 205 -9.13 13.00 -12.64
C LEU A 205 -10.37 13.08 -11.76
N VAL A 206 -10.15 13.05 -10.44
CA VAL A 206 -11.15 13.34 -9.44
C VAL A 206 -10.71 14.56 -8.64
N ILE A 207 -11.57 15.57 -8.59
CA ILE A 207 -11.39 16.81 -7.84
C ILE A 207 -12.35 16.75 -6.65
N TRP A 208 -11.82 16.51 -5.46
CA TRP A 208 -12.60 16.56 -4.23
C TRP A 208 -12.46 17.93 -3.58
N GLN A 209 -13.56 18.66 -3.48
CA GLN A 209 -13.68 19.94 -2.80
C GLN A 209 -14.16 19.69 -1.37
N MET A 210 -13.29 20.00 -0.41
CA MET A 210 -13.58 19.85 1.02
C MET A 210 -14.41 21.06 1.52
N PRO A 211 -15.15 20.94 2.64
CA PRO A 211 -15.94 22.04 3.21
C PRO A 211 -15.13 23.31 3.50
N ASN A 212 -13.85 23.17 3.83
CA ASN A 212 -12.92 24.28 4.08
C ASN A 212 -12.40 24.97 2.78
N GLY A 213 -12.97 24.64 1.62
CA GLY A 213 -12.58 25.17 0.31
C GLY A 213 -11.29 24.58 -0.28
N LYS A 214 -10.54 23.76 0.48
CA LYS A 214 -9.35 23.07 -0.04
C LYS A 214 -9.77 22.01 -1.05
N LYS A 215 -8.98 21.86 -2.10
CA LYS A 215 -9.20 20.86 -3.15
C LYS A 215 -8.12 19.77 -3.07
N LYS A 216 -8.52 18.52 -3.23
CA LYS A 216 -7.62 17.38 -3.37
C LYS A 216 -7.85 16.68 -4.71
N LEU A 217 -6.75 16.37 -5.37
CA LEU A 217 -6.72 15.91 -6.76
C LEU A 217 -6.24 14.47 -6.80
N PHE A 218 -7.15 13.54 -7.05
CA PHE A 218 -6.83 12.11 -7.23
C PHE A 218 -6.91 11.76 -8.70
N PHE A 219 -6.16 10.74 -9.12
CA PHE A 219 -6.20 10.34 -10.51
C PHE A 219 -5.90 8.86 -10.72
N SER A 220 -6.35 8.36 -11.87
CA SER A 220 -5.85 7.13 -12.47
C SER A 220 -5.29 7.39 -13.87
N THR A 221 -4.20 6.71 -14.22
CA THR A 221 -3.72 6.65 -15.62
C THR A 221 -4.54 5.70 -16.48
N ASP A 222 -5.35 4.84 -15.84
CA ASP A 222 -6.39 4.08 -16.50
C ASP A 222 -7.67 4.93 -16.56
N THR A 223 -8.06 5.34 -17.77
CA THR A 223 -9.21 6.21 -17.99
C THR A 223 -10.55 5.46 -17.98
N SER A 224 -10.54 4.11 -18.03
CA SER A 224 -11.77 3.32 -17.96
C SER A 224 -12.38 3.26 -16.57
N LEU A 225 -11.58 3.47 -15.52
CA LEU A 225 -12.08 3.52 -14.14
C LEU A 225 -13.07 4.68 -13.95
N SER A 226 -14.08 4.45 -13.11
CA SER A 226 -14.97 5.51 -12.64
C SER A 226 -14.25 6.44 -11.65
N GLY A 227 -14.78 7.65 -11.45
CA GLY A 227 -14.25 8.54 -10.42
C GLY A 227 -14.33 7.93 -9.01
N GLU A 228 -15.40 7.18 -8.73
CA GLU A 228 -15.63 6.52 -7.44
C GLU A 228 -14.58 5.43 -7.19
N GLU A 229 -14.27 4.62 -8.20
CA GLU A 229 -13.23 3.60 -8.10
C GLU A 229 -11.87 4.23 -7.80
N VAL A 230 -11.51 5.33 -8.47
CA VAL A 230 -10.26 6.06 -8.20
C VAL A 230 -10.16 6.48 -6.74
N LEU A 231 -11.25 7.03 -6.17
CA LEU A 231 -11.28 7.40 -4.75
C LEU A 231 -11.22 6.19 -3.83
N LEU A 232 -12.00 5.14 -4.09
CA LEU A 232 -12.04 3.93 -3.28
C LEU A 232 -10.67 3.26 -3.22
N TYR A 233 -10.03 3.02 -4.36
CA TYR A 233 -8.68 2.45 -4.42
C TYR A 233 -7.66 3.34 -3.69
N TYR A 234 -7.69 4.65 -3.92
CA TYR A 234 -6.74 5.56 -3.26
C TYR A 234 -6.95 5.61 -1.74
N ARG A 235 -8.20 5.57 -1.25
CA ARG A 235 -8.50 5.53 0.18
C ARG A 235 -8.01 4.23 0.81
N THR A 236 -8.32 3.09 0.20
CA THR A 236 -7.92 1.77 0.71
C THR A 236 -6.40 1.60 0.71
N ARG A 237 -5.64 2.35 -0.10
CA ARG A 237 -4.16 2.40 -0.04
C ARG A 237 -3.64 2.57 1.38
N PHE A 238 -4.31 3.38 2.22
CA PHE A 238 -3.87 3.64 3.60
C PHE A 238 -3.80 2.38 4.46
N GLN A 239 -4.47 1.29 4.08
CA GLN A 239 -4.39 0.01 4.77
C GLN A 239 -2.97 -0.58 4.81
N ILE A 240 -2.10 -0.22 3.87
CA ILE A 240 -0.69 -0.63 3.92
C ILE A 240 0.06 0.01 5.12
N GLU A 241 -0.33 1.22 5.53
CA GLU A 241 0.27 1.91 6.67
C GLU A 241 -0.08 1.21 7.99
N PHE A 242 -1.30 0.70 8.12
CA PHE A 242 -1.67 -0.14 9.25
C PHE A 242 -0.86 -1.44 9.28
N CYS A 243 -0.56 -2.03 8.11
CA CYS A 243 0.32 -3.19 8.05
C CYS A 243 1.74 -2.86 8.53
N PHE A 244 2.30 -1.70 8.14
CA PHE A 244 3.60 -1.26 8.66
C PHE A 244 3.57 -1.03 10.17
N ARG A 245 2.54 -0.33 10.67
CA ARG A 245 2.36 -0.09 12.11
C ARG A 245 2.33 -1.40 12.88
N ASP A 246 1.50 -2.33 12.44
CA ASP A 246 1.28 -3.58 13.15
C ASP A 246 2.50 -4.50 13.07
N ALA A 247 3.21 -4.49 11.93
CA ALA A 247 4.46 -5.24 11.80
C ALA A 247 5.57 -4.68 12.70
N LYS A 248 5.67 -3.35 12.82
CA LYS A 248 6.61 -2.68 13.73
C LYS A 248 6.28 -2.96 15.20
N GLY A 249 5.00 -2.92 15.58
CA GLY A 249 4.57 -3.07 16.98
C GLY A 249 4.49 -4.51 17.47
N TYR A 250 4.10 -5.46 16.61
CA TYR A 250 3.71 -6.80 17.06
C TYR A 250 4.55 -7.93 16.50
N THR A 251 5.07 -7.82 15.28
CA THR A 251 5.77 -8.92 14.59
C THR A 251 7.26 -8.65 14.34
N GLY A 252 7.83 -7.69 15.07
CA GLY A 252 9.28 -7.49 15.18
C GLY A 252 9.97 -6.94 13.94
N LEU A 253 9.27 -6.15 13.11
CA LEU A 253 9.86 -5.58 11.89
C LEU A 253 11.13 -4.74 12.17
N MET A 254 11.21 -4.15 13.36
CA MET A 254 12.32 -3.29 13.78
C MET A 254 13.34 -3.98 14.69
N ASP A 255 13.12 -5.24 15.06
CA ASP A 255 13.92 -5.92 16.10
C ASP A 255 15.23 -6.50 15.54
N CYS A 256 15.29 -6.71 14.21
CA CYS A 256 16.42 -7.37 13.58
C CYS A 256 17.72 -6.55 13.68
N GLN A 257 18.67 -7.04 14.49
CA GLN A 257 19.99 -6.43 14.64
C GLN A 257 21.05 -6.91 13.64
N ALA A 258 20.70 -7.80 12.71
CA ALA A 258 21.62 -8.29 11.70
C ALA A 258 22.22 -7.17 10.82
N ARG A 259 23.40 -7.45 10.27
CA ARG A 259 24.15 -6.60 9.33
C ARG A 259 24.42 -7.31 8.00
N ASP A 260 23.74 -8.43 7.77
CA ASP A 260 23.80 -9.17 6.51
C ASP A 260 22.54 -8.93 5.69
N LYS A 261 22.71 -8.77 4.38
CA LYS A 261 21.62 -8.43 3.47
C LYS A 261 20.53 -9.50 3.43
N TRP A 262 20.91 -10.78 3.40
CA TRP A 262 19.97 -11.88 3.31
C TRP A 262 19.23 -12.08 4.64
N LYS A 263 19.92 -11.93 5.77
CA LYS A 263 19.29 -11.95 7.10
C LYS A 263 18.28 -10.82 7.28
N LEU A 264 18.56 -9.63 6.74
CA LEU A 264 17.61 -8.51 6.75
C LEU A 264 16.40 -8.78 5.86
N ASP A 265 16.59 -9.21 4.60
CA ASP A 265 15.47 -9.57 3.71
C ASP A 265 14.58 -10.66 4.34
N PHE A 266 15.20 -11.69 4.93
CA PHE A 266 14.49 -12.73 5.65
C PHE A 266 13.67 -12.15 6.81
N ALA A 267 14.29 -11.36 7.69
CA ALA A 267 13.61 -10.81 8.86
C ALA A 267 12.43 -9.90 8.50
N PHE A 268 12.59 -9.00 7.52
CA PHE A 268 11.51 -8.13 7.08
C PHE A 268 10.32 -8.91 6.53
N ASN A 269 10.60 -9.91 5.68
CA ASN A 269 9.52 -10.69 5.07
C ASN A 269 8.90 -11.70 6.04
N ALA A 270 9.67 -12.26 6.98
CA ALA A 270 9.14 -13.07 8.06
C ALA A 270 8.18 -12.26 8.94
N SER A 271 8.54 -11.02 9.29
CA SER A 271 7.69 -10.12 10.07
C SER A 271 6.33 -9.85 9.41
N PHE A 272 6.33 -9.52 8.12
CA PHE A 272 5.07 -9.32 7.37
C PHE A 272 4.29 -10.61 7.13
N THR A 273 4.98 -11.74 6.92
CA THR A 273 4.31 -13.04 6.78
C THR A 273 3.62 -13.43 8.09
N SER A 274 4.26 -13.21 9.25
CA SER A 274 3.66 -13.43 10.56
C SER A 274 2.41 -12.57 10.78
N LEU A 275 2.43 -11.32 10.31
CA LEU A 275 1.25 -10.45 10.34
C LEU A 275 0.11 -11.05 9.48
N ASN A 276 0.42 -11.44 8.24
CA ASN A 276 -0.57 -12.07 7.36
C ASN A 276 -1.15 -13.37 7.94
N VAL A 277 -0.32 -14.21 8.56
CA VAL A 277 -0.76 -15.44 9.23
C VAL A 277 -1.70 -15.11 10.39
N ALA A 278 -1.37 -14.08 11.20
CA ALA A 278 -2.23 -13.64 12.29
C ALA A 278 -3.60 -13.18 11.76
N LYS A 279 -3.63 -12.41 10.66
CA LYS A 279 -4.87 -11.97 9.99
C LYS A 279 -5.73 -13.14 9.54
N VAL A 280 -5.14 -14.09 8.82
CA VAL A 280 -5.84 -15.31 8.37
C VAL A 280 -6.38 -16.08 9.58
N THR A 281 -5.55 -16.29 10.59
CA THR A 281 -5.93 -17.05 11.79
C THR A 281 -7.11 -16.39 12.53
N MET A 282 -7.06 -15.07 12.76
CA MET A 282 -8.15 -14.33 13.40
C MET A 282 -9.45 -14.45 12.60
N LYS A 283 -9.37 -14.28 11.26
CA LYS A 283 -10.55 -14.42 10.39
C LYS A 283 -11.16 -15.83 10.46
N GLU A 284 -10.34 -16.87 10.42
CA GLU A 284 -10.80 -18.26 10.49
C GLU A 284 -11.38 -18.63 11.85
N MET A 285 -10.91 -18.00 12.92
CA MET A 285 -11.46 -18.14 14.27
C MET A 285 -12.69 -17.28 14.52
N GLY A 286 -13.12 -16.44 13.56
CA GLY A 286 -14.21 -15.48 13.75
C GLY A 286 -13.90 -14.44 14.84
N MET A 287 -12.63 -14.07 14.99
CA MET A 287 -12.18 -13.04 15.92
C MET A 287 -12.21 -11.66 15.27
N GLU A 288 -12.54 -10.64 16.07
CA GLU A 288 -12.30 -9.26 15.67
C GLU A 288 -10.80 -9.00 15.49
N TYR A 289 -10.46 -8.10 14.57
CA TYR A 289 -9.07 -7.79 14.27
C TYR A 289 -8.43 -6.97 15.40
N SER A 290 -7.57 -7.62 16.19
CA SER A 290 -6.73 -6.96 17.19
C SER A 290 -5.40 -7.70 17.35
N MET A 291 -4.33 -7.10 16.86
CA MET A 291 -2.98 -7.69 16.96
C MET A 291 -2.49 -7.78 18.41
N SER A 292 -2.89 -6.86 19.29
CA SER A 292 -2.56 -6.93 20.71
C SER A 292 -3.27 -8.11 21.38
N SER A 293 -4.58 -8.24 21.21
CA SER A 293 -5.37 -9.33 21.78
C SER A 293 -4.91 -10.69 21.26
N PHE A 294 -4.65 -10.78 19.95
CA PHE A 294 -4.14 -12.00 19.33
C PHE A 294 -2.74 -12.37 19.83
N LYS A 295 -1.83 -11.40 19.96
CA LYS A 295 -0.48 -11.64 20.52
C LYS A 295 -0.55 -12.12 21.97
N SER A 296 -1.41 -11.51 22.79
CA SER A 296 -1.63 -11.95 24.18
C SER A 296 -2.18 -13.37 24.24
N LEU A 297 -3.19 -13.69 23.40
CA LEU A 297 -3.74 -15.04 23.30
C LEU A 297 -2.66 -16.06 22.92
N MET A 298 -1.90 -15.81 21.86
CA MET A 298 -0.84 -16.72 21.40
C MET A 298 0.28 -16.90 22.44
N THR A 299 0.61 -15.83 23.16
CA THR A 299 1.59 -15.88 24.27
C THR A 299 1.08 -16.76 25.41
N ASN A 300 -0.18 -16.58 25.82
CA ASN A 300 -0.81 -17.40 26.86
C ASN A 300 -0.84 -18.87 26.45
N ILE A 301 -1.23 -19.18 25.21
CA ILE A 301 -1.23 -20.54 24.67
C ILE A 301 0.18 -21.14 24.71
N TYR A 302 1.20 -20.38 24.32
CA TYR A 302 2.59 -20.83 24.37
C TYR A 302 3.04 -21.10 25.81
N LEU A 303 2.77 -20.20 26.76
CA LEU A 303 3.13 -20.37 28.16
C LEU A 303 2.47 -21.61 28.78
N VAL A 304 1.17 -21.79 28.56
CA VAL A 304 0.43 -22.98 29.02
C VAL A 304 1.04 -24.26 28.46
N LYS A 305 1.36 -24.30 27.15
CA LYS A 305 2.03 -25.46 26.53
C LYS A 305 3.41 -25.72 27.14
N ARG A 306 4.17 -24.67 27.47
CA ARG A 306 5.49 -24.79 28.10
C ARG A 306 5.39 -25.31 29.53
N ILE A 307 4.40 -24.83 30.31
CA ILE A 307 4.13 -25.30 31.68
C ILE A 307 3.81 -26.80 31.66
N PHE A 308 2.87 -27.25 30.84
CA PHE A 308 2.52 -28.68 30.77
C PHE A 308 3.70 -29.55 30.32
N LYS A 309 4.49 -29.08 29.35
CA LYS A 309 5.68 -29.80 28.90
C LYS A 309 6.73 -29.91 30.03
N ALA A 310 6.92 -28.85 30.81
CA ALA A 310 7.89 -28.83 31.91
C ALA A 310 7.41 -29.66 33.12
N SER A 311 6.11 -29.71 33.39
CA SER A 311 5.55 -30.48 34.50
C SER A 311 5.42 -31.98 34.24
N GLY A 312 5.71 -32.45 33.01
CA GLY A 312 5.51 -33.85 32.61
C GLY A 312 4.04 -34.26 32.53
N TYR A 313 3.11 -33.33 32.74
CA TYR A 313 1.68 -33.59 32.71
C TYR A 313 1.18 -33.62 31.26
N THR A 314 0.57 -34.72 30.85
CA THR A 314 -0.14 -34.80 29.57
C THR A 314 -1.61 -34.48 29.84
N PRO A 315 -2.07 -33.27 29.54
CA PRO A 315 -3.42 -32.91 29.93
C PRO A 315 -4.48 -33.70 29.17
N ASN A 316 -5.55 -34.04 29.88
CA ASN A 316 -6.72 -34.70 29.29
C ASN A 316 -7.31 -33.80 28.18
N ARG A 317 -7.21 -34.28 26.93
CA ARG A 317 -7.62 -33.52 25.73
C ARG A 317 -9.08 -33.06 25.79
N THR A 318 -9.96 -33.86 26.38
CA THR A 318 -11.40 -33.57 26.47
C THR A 318 -11.65 -32.40 27.42
N LEU A 319 -10.97 -32.39 28.57
CA LEU A 319 -11.07 -31.32 29.58
C LEU A 319 -10.47 -30.00 29.08
N ILE A 320 -9.30 -30.06 28.42
CA ILE A 320 -8.65 -28.89 27.84
C ILE A 320 -9.44 -28.27 26.71
N SER A 321 -10.08 -29.06 25.84
CA SER A 321 -10.90 -28.51 24.76
C SER A 321 -12.07 -27.68 25.29
N LYS A 322 -12.61 -28.06 26.46
CA LYS A 322 -13.68 -27.35 27.18
C LYS A 322 -13.15 -26.03 27.75
N ILE A 323 -12.04 -26.08 28.48
CA ILE A 323 -11.39 -24.90 29.09
C ILE A 323 -10.92 -23.89 28.02
N PHE A 324 -10.40 -24.36 26.87
CA PHE A 324 -10.01 -23.47 25.77
C PHE A 324 -11.21 -22.79 25.10
N LYS A 325 -12.34 -23.50 24.96
CA LYS A 325 -13.60 -22.87 24.52
C LYS A 325 -14.04 -21.79 25.51
N ASP A 326 -13.98 -22.08 26.81
CA ASP A 326 -14.41 -21.13 27.84
C ASP A 326 -13.47 -19.91 27.96
N LEU A 327 -12.15 -20.10 27.82
CA LEU A 327 -11.16 -19.01 27.79
C LEU A 327 -11.29 -18.12 26.54
N SER A 328 -11.68 -18.69 25.40
CA SER A 328 -11.98 -17.89 24.19
C SER A 328 -13.25 -17.04 24.35
N CYS A 329 -14.19 -17.47 25.19
CA CYS A 329 -15.38 -16.69 25.55
C CYS A 329 -15.08 -15.58 26.57
N LEU A 330 -14.15 -15.80 27.51
CA LEU A 330 -13.80 -14.81 28.54
C LEU A 330 -13.13 -13.53 27.98
N GLN A 331 -12.45 -13.61 26.82
CA GLN A 331 -11.95 -12.41 26.14
C GLN A 331 -13.06 -11.56 25.49
N ARG A 332 -14.28 -12.11 25.31
CA ARG A 332 -15.42 -11.34 24.76
C ARG A 332 -16.12 -10.48 25.80
N THR A 333 -15.95 -10.76 27.09
CA THR A 333 -16.66 -10.09 28.19
C THR A 333 -15.87 -8.97 28.86
N ALA A 334 -14.61 -8.76 28.46
CA ALA A 334 -13.71 -7.76 29.06
C ALA A 334 -13.34 -6.60 28.11
N ALA A 335 -14.16 -6.35 27.07
CA ALA A 335 -14.02 -5.24 26.14
C ALA A 335 -15.09 -4.18 26.36
#